data_AF-A6JBJ7-F1
#
_entry.id   AF-A6JBJ7-F1
#
_cell.length_a   1.000
_cell.length_b   1.000
_cell.length_c   1.000
_cell.angle_alpha   90.00
_cell.angle_beta   90.00
_cell.angle_gamma   90.00
#
_symmetry.space_group_name_H-M   'P 1'
#
loop_
_entity.id
_entity.type
_entity.pdbx_description
1 polymer ?
#
loop_
_entity_poly.entity_id
_entity_poly.type
_entity_poly.pdbx_seq_one_letter_code
_entity_poly.pdbx_strand_id
1 'polypeptide(L)'
;MCGGRGGIWLALAAALLHVSLQGEFQRRLYKELVKNYNPLERPVANDSQPLTVYFSLSLLQIMDVSWTDHYLQWNMSEYPGVKNVRFPDGQIWKPDILLYNSETSRLAVRVSPFWMHLRIVCYALLFVWQ
;
A
#
# COMPACT_ATOMS: atom_id res chain seq x y z
N MET A 1 18.48 30.53 -50.35
CA MET A 1 17.99 29.16 -50.03
C MET A 1 17.85 29.07 -48.51
N CYS A 2 16.63 29.28 -48.01
CA CYS A 2 16.28 29.33 -46.59
C CYS A 2 15.83 27.94 -46.12
N GLY A 3 16.42 27.36 -45.07
CA GLY A 3 16.04 26.00 -44.66
C GLY A 3 16.61 25.46 -43.37
N GLY A 4 16.77 26.27 -42.31
CA GLY A 4 17.40 25.79 -41.06
C GLY A 4 16.63 26.02 -39.75
N ARG A 5 15.69 26.97 -39.69
CA ARG A 5 15.09 27.40 -38.40
C ARG A 5 13.83 26.62 -38.02
N GLY A 6 13.07 26.11 -38.98
CA GLY A 6 11.81 25.38 -38.72
C GLY A 6 12.00 24.00 -38.07
N GLY A 7 13.10 23.30 -38.37
CA GLY A 7 13.38 21.97 -37.83
C GLY A 7 13.64 21.96 -36.32
N ILE A 8 14.24 23.04 -35.78
CA ILE A 8 14.53 23.17 -34.35
C ILE A 8 13.24 23.36 -33.54
N TRP A 9 12.31 24.19 -34.04
CA TRP A 9 11.01 24.38 -33.42
C TRP A 9 10.15 23.12 -33.47
N LEU A 10 10.23 22.35 -34.55
CA LEU A 10 9.56 21.05 -34.67
C LEU A 10 10.13 20.02 -33.70
N ALA A 11 11.46 19.96 -33.52
CA ALA A 11 12.10 19.06 -32.57
C ALA A 11 11.79 19.43 -31.11
N LEU A 12 11.80 20.72 -30.77
CA LEU A 12 11.38 21.22 -29.45
C LEU A 12 9.90 20.95 -29.19
N ALA A 13 9.03 21.14 -30.19
CA ALA A 13 7.62 20.79 -30.07
C ALA A 13 7.40 19.27 -29.90
N ALA A 14 8.17 18.43 -30.60
CA ALA A 14 8.10 16.97 -30.45
C ALA A 14 8.61 16.52 -29.07
N ALA A 15 9.64 17.16 -28.53
CA ALA A 15 10.13 16.90 -27.16
C ALA A 15 9.14 17.35 -26.09
N LEU A 16 8.42 18.45 -26.32
CA LEU A 16 7.34 18.94 -25.45
C LEU A 16 6.05 18.11 -25.57
N LEU A 17 5.79 17.52 -26.74
CA LEU A 17 4.69 16.59 -27.02
C LEU A 17 5.00 15.14 -26.62
N HIS A 18 6.14 14.88 -25.98
CA HIS A 18 6.37 13.61 -25.29
C HIS A 18 5.50 13.60 -24.03
N VAL A 19 4.18 13.51 -24.26
CA VAL A 19 3.15 13.22 -23.27
C VAL A 19 3.68 12.05 -22.45
N SER A 20 3.85 12.28 -21.16
CA SER A 20 4.46 11.30 -20.27
C SER A 20 3.63 10.01 -20.29
N LEU A 21 4.09 9.02 -21.06
CA LEU A 21 3.47 7.69 -21.16
C LEU A 21 3.38 7.01 -19.78
N GLN A 22 4.21 7.46 -18.83
CA GLN A 22 4.19 7.04 -17.43
C GLN A 22 2.82 7.21 -16.78
N GLY A 23 2.06 8.25 -17.14
CA GLY A 23 0.73 8.51 -16.58
C GLY A 23 -0.31 7.45 -16.99
N GLU A 24 -0.32 7.05 -18.25
CA GLU A 24 -1.25 6.03 -18.77
C GLU A 24 -0.95 4.66 -18.19
N PHE A 25 0.34 4.26 -18.13
CA PHE A 25 0.74 3.00 -17.51
C PHE A 25 0.38 2.95 -16.03
N GLN A 26 0.58 4.05 -15.28
CA GLN A 26 0.21 4.11 -13.88
C GLN A 26 -1.30 3.96 -13.68
N ARG A 27 -2.11 4.61 -14.53
CA ARG A 27 -3.58 4.52 -14.46
C ARG A 27 -4.09 3.14 -14.82
N ARG A 28 -3.48 2.48 -15.80
CA ARG A 28 -3.81 1.11 -16.20
C ARG A 28 -3.46 0.13 -15.09
N LEU A 29 -2.23 0.20 -14.56
CA LEU A 29 -1.79 -0.65 -13.46
C LEU A 29 -2.70 -0.51 -12.24
N TYR A 30 -3.02 0.73 -11.86
CA TYR A 30 -3.94 1.00 -10.75
C TYR A 30 -5.30 0.31 -10.94
N LYS A 31 -5.89 0.40 -12.14
CA LYS A 31 -7.17 -0.25 -12.44
C LYS A 31 -7.09 -1.78 -12.32
N GLU A 32 -6.00 -2.39 -12.80
CA GLU A 32 -5.81 -3.84 -12.71
C GLU A 32 -5.63 -4.30 -11.26
N LEU A 33 -4.80 -3.61 -10.47
CA LEU A 33 -4.54 -3.95 -9.07
C LEU A 33 -5.80 -3.84 -8.21
N VAL A 34 -6.63 -2.82 -8.41
CA VAL A 34 -7.83 -2.60 -7.59
C VAL A 34 -8.99 -3.52 -7.98
N LYS A 35 -9.04 -4.03 -9.22
CA LYS A 35 -10.21 -4.74 -9.76
C LYS A 35 -10.66 -5.94 -8.91
N ASN A 36 -9.72 -6.68 -8.33
CA ASN A 36 -9.98 -7.90 -7.56
C ASN A 36 -9.38 -7.84 -6.15
N TYR A 37 -9.04 -6.65 -5.66
CA TYR A 37 -8.44 -6.50 -4.33
C TYR A 37 -9.52 -6.26 -3.29
N ASN A 38 -9.53 -7.08 -2.24
CA ASN A 38 -10.46 -6.94 -1.12
C ASN A 38 -9.73 -6.35 0.10
N PRO A 39 -10.01 -5.11 0.52
CA PRO A 39 -9.32 -4.49 1.65
C PRO A 39 -9.68 -5.10 3.01
N LEU A 40 -10.72 -5.95 3.07
CA LEU A 40 -11.13 -6.64 4.30
C LEU A 40 -10.35 -7.94 4.53
N GLU A 41 -9.70 -8.48 3.50
CA GLU A 41 -8.92 -9.70 3.63
C GLU A 41 -7.44 -9.38 3.84
N ARG A 42 -6.78 -10.21 4.65
CA ARG A 42 -5.36 -10.06 4.92
C ARG A 42 -4.58 -10.46 3.66
N PRO A 43 -3.56 -9.68 3.23
CA PRO A 43 -2.86 -9.93 1.98
C PRO A 43 -1.79 -11.04 2.10
N VAL A 44 -2.22 -12.29 2.36
CA VAL A 44 -1.35 -13.45 2.52
C VAL A 44 -1.85 -14.59 1.62
N ALA A 45 -0.94 -15.25 0.90
CA ALA A 45 -1.28 -16.36 0.00
C ALA A 45 -1.83 -17.60 0.74
N ASN A 46 -1.42 -17.80 1.99
CA ASN A 46 -1.85 -18.91 2.83
C ASN A 46 -2.16 -18.41 4.24
N ASP A 47 -3.36 -18.67 4.72
CA ASP A 47 -3.81 -18.22 6.04
C ASP A 47 -2.96 -18.72 7.21
N SER A 48 -2.26 -19.83 7.00
CA SER A 48 -1.35 -20.42 7.99
C SER A 48 -0.08 -19.59 8.22
N GLN A 49 0.26 -18.68 7.32
CA GLN A 49 1.48 -17.88 7.40
C GLN A 49 1.25 -16.56 8.15
N PRO A 50 2.21 -16.14 9.02
CA PRO A 50 2.15 -14.84 9.66
C PRO A 50 2.53 -13.73 8.67
N LEU A 51 1.91 -12.56 8.81
CA LEU A 51 2.30 -11.34 8.11
C LEU A 51 3.32 -10.57 8.97
N THR A 52 4.48 -10.26 8.41
CA THR A 52 5.50 -9.43 9.07
C THR A 52 5.26 -7.96 8.80
N VAL A 53 5.08 -7.16 9.85
CA VAL A 53 4.94 -5.70 9.78
C VAL A 53 6.16 -5.07 10.43
N TYR A 54 6.82 -4.16 9.71
CA TYR A 54 7.98 -3.41 10.21
C TYR A 54 7.52 -2.04 10.68
N PHE A 55 7.92 -1.65 11.89
CA PHE A 55 7.61 -0.36 12.48
C PHE A 55 8.89 0.29 13.00
N SER A 56 9.01 1.60 12.76
CA SER A 56 10.08 2.44 13.30
C SER A 56 9.51 3.46 14.26
N LEU A 57 10.00 3.44 15.51
CA LEU A 57 9.58 4.35 16.58
C LEU A 57 10.71 5.33 16.92
N SER A 58 10.39 6.61 17.02
CA SER A 58 11.31 7.63 17.55
C SER A 58 10.63 8.38 18.69
N LEU A 59 11.23 8.29 19.88
CA LEU A 59 10.84 8.76 21.24
C LEU A 59 9.36 8.69 21.64
N LEU A 60 8.39 9.10 20.82
CA LEU A 60 6.95 9.02 21.05
C LEU A 60 6.09 8.95 19.75
N GLN A 61 6.70 8.92 18.56
CA GLN A 61 5.98 8.93 17.27
C GLN A 61 6.31 7.70 16.42
N ILE A 62 5.27 7.12 15.79
CA ILE A 62 5.43 6.16 14.68
C ILE A 62 5.92 6.97 13.47
N MET A 63 7.16 6.74 13.05
CA MET A 63 7.74 7.45 11.91
C MET A 63 7.42 6.76 10.60
N ASP A 64 7.39 5.43 10.60
CA ASP A 64 7.15 4.64 9.40
C ASP A 64 6.56 3.28 9.76
N VAL A 65 5.64 2.81 8.92
CA VAL A 65 5.01 1.49 8.98
C VAL A 65 5.05 0.92 7.57
N SER A 66 5.72 -0.21 7.42
CA SER A 66 5.82 -0.91 6.14
C SER A 66 5.41 -2.37 6.28
N TRP A 67 4.71 -2.85 5.27
CA TRP A 67 4.31 -4.25 5.12
C TRP A 67 4.41 -4.65 3.66
N THR A 68 4.50 -5.96 3.41
CA THR A 68 4.53 -6.53 2.07
C THR A 68 3.16 -7.14 1.76
N ASP A 69 2.54 -6.68 0.68
CA ASP A 69 1.28 -7.21 0.18
C ASP A 69 1.55 -8.20 -0.97
N HIS A 70 0.99 -9.41 -0.90
CA HIS A 70 1.19 -10.43 -1.93
C HIS A 70 0.39 -10.15 -3.21
N TYR A 71 -0.76 -9.49 -3.10
CA TYR A 71 -1.67 -9.23 -4.22
C TYR A 71 -1.31 -7.96 -4.97
N LEU A 72 -0.63 -7.00 -4.32
CA LEU A 72 -0.20 -5.75 -4.94
C LEU A 72 1.20 -5.84 -5.58
N GLN A 73 1.39 -6.86 -6.42
CA GLN A 73 2.66 -7.09 -7.13
C GLN A 73 2.45 -6.98 -8.64
N TRP A 74 3.39 -6.36 -9.32
CA TRP A 74 3.36 -6.23 -10.78
C TRP A 74 4.77 -6.32 -11.37
N ASN A 75 4.83 -6.63 -12.67
CA ASN A 75 6.08 -6.67 -13.39
C ASN A 75 6.41 -5.30 -14.01
N MET A 76 7.61 -4.78 -13.74
CA MET A 76 8.06 -3.48 -14.28
C MET A 76 8.23 -3.50 -15.81
N SER A 77 8.41 -4.66 -16.43
CA SER A 77 8.52 -4.76 -17.90
C SER A 77 7.23 -4.43 -18.63
N GLU A 78 6.08 -4.63 -18.00
CA GLU A 78 4.75 -4.35 -18.59
C GLU A 78 4.33 -2.89 -18.41
N TYR A 79 4.91 -2.20 -17.42
CA TYR A 79 4.57 -0.83 -17.05
C TYR A 79 5.83 0.05 -16.94
N PRO A 80 6.46 0.41 -18.08
CA PRO A 80 7.71 1.15 -18.08
C PRO A 80 7.53 2.53 -17.44
N GLY A 81 8.44 2.87 -16.52
CA GLY A 81 8.45 4.14 -15.79
C GLY A 81 7.61 4.16 -14.51
N VAL A 82 6.79 3.13 -14.23
CA VAL A 82 5.97 3.06 -13.01
C VAL A 82 6.69 2.28 -11.92
N LYS A 83 7.27 3.00 -10.96
CA LYS A 83 7.97 2.42 -9.80
C LYS A 83 7.12 2.37 -8.54
N ASN A 84 6.33 3.42 -8.31
CA ASN A 84 5.53 3.59 -7.10
C ASN A 84 4.11 3.99 -7.52
N VAL A 85 3.11 3.42 -6.85
CA VAL A 85 1.70 3.78 -7.02
C VAL A 85 1.16 4.25 -5.67
N ARG A 86 0.39 5.34 -5.67
CA ARG A 86 -0.26 5.86 -4.47
C ARG A 86 -1.74 5.52 -4.51
N PHE A 87 -2.27 5.08 -3.38
CA PHE A 87 -3.67 4.75 -3.21
C PHE A 87 -4.30 5.70 -2.18
N PRO A 88 -5.57 6.07 -2.35
CA PRO A 88 -6.30 6.79 -1.33
C PRO A 88 -6.58 5.87 -0.13
N ASP A 89 -6.87 6.48 1.02
CA ASP A 89 -7.14 5.71 2.24
C ASP A 89 -8.39 4.82 2.09
N GLY A 90 -8.36 3.65 2.75
CA GLY A 90 -9.47 2.69 2.78
C GLY A 90 -9.63 1.80 1.55
N GLN A 91 -8.82 1.97 0.50
CA GLN A 91 -8.82 1.07 -0.67
C GLN A 91 -7.88 -0.12 -0.55
N ILE A 92 -6.95 -0.09 0.41
CA ILE A 92 -5.96 -1.13 0.66
C ILE A 92 -6.11 -1.61 2.10
N TRP A 93 -5.86 -2.90 2.32
CA TRP A 93 -5.77 -3.47 3.64
C TRP A 93 -4.63 -2.80 4.42
N LYS A 94 -4.90 -2.38 5.65
CA LYS A 94 -3.89 -1.83 6.56
C LYS A 94 -3.98 -2.56 7.90
N PRO A 95 -2.84 -2.87 8.54
CA PRO A 95 -2.86 -3.52 9.83
C PRO A 95 -3.42 -2.57 10.89
N ASP A 96 -4.33 -3.09 11.73
CA ASP A 96 -4.74 -2.37 12.93
C ASP A 96 -3.65 -2.47 14.00
N ILE A 97 -3.13 -1.31 14.37
CA ILE A 97 -2.06 -1.16 15.36
C ILE A 97 -2.66 -0.54 16.61
N LEU A 98 -2.66 -1.30 17.70
CA LEU A 98 -3.05 -0.81 19.02
C LEU A 98 -1.82 -0.54 19.86
N LEU A 99 -1.74 0.68 20.39
CA LEU A 99 -0.75 1.08 21.38
C LEU A 99 -1.42 1.05 22.74
N TYR A 100 -0.86 0.26 23.66
CA TYR A 100 -1.22 0.35 25.06
C TYR A 100 0.04 0.55 25.89
N ASN A 101 -0.11 1.39 26.90
CA ASN A 101 0.90 1.58 27.92
C ASN A 101 0.85 0.35 28.82
N SER A 102 1.80 -0.57 28.67
CA SER A 102 1.95 -1.64 29.65
C SER A 102 2.53 -1.03 30.92
N GLU A 103 2.02 -1.43 32.08
CA GLU A 103 2.42 -0.88 33.40
C GLU A 103 3.94 -0.95 33.68
N THR A 104 4.69 -1.67 32.84
CA THR A 104 6.13 -1.85 32.89
C THR A 104 6.84 -1.04 31.80
N SER A 105 6.72 0.29 31.79
CA SER A 105 7.58 1.24 31.03
C SER A 105 7.96 0.87 29.58
N ARG A 106 7.19 0.01 28.93
CA ARG A 106 7.41 -0.57 27.60
C ARG A 106 6.13 -0.37 26.81
N LEU A 107 6.23 0.29 25.68
CA LEU A 107 5.15 0.35 24.71
C LEU A 107 5.04 -1.03 24.06
N ALA A 108 3.90 -1.69 24.24
CA ALA A 108 3.60 -2.93 23.55
C ALA A 108 2.78 -2.59 22.30
N VAL A 109 3.30 -3.01 21.14
CA VAL A 109 2.61 -2.87 19.85
C VAL A 109 1.97 -4.21 19.54
N ARG A 110 0.64 -4.27 19.49
CA ARG A 110 -0.08 -5.48 19.08
C ARG A 110 -0.73 -5.23 17.71
N VAL A 111 -0.27 -5.99 16.72
CA VAL A 111 -0.97 -6.10 15.43
C VAL A 111 -2.08 -7.13 15.62
N SER A 112 -3.33 -6.73 15.35
CA SER A 112 -4.48 -7.62 15.41
C SER A 112 -4.27 -8.81 14.45
N PRO A 113 -4.17 -10.06 14.93
CA PRO A 113 -4.02 -11.23 14.04
C PRO A 113 -5.33 -11.64 13.36
N PHE A 114 -6.45 -11.00 13.67
CA PHE A 114 -7.80 -11.50 13.40
C PHE A 114 -8.73 -10.35 12.99
N TRP A 115 -8.86 -10.11 11.69
CA TRP A 115 -10.15 -9.62 11.17
C TRP A 115 -10.97 -10.84 10.78
N MET A 116 -11.92 -11.17 11.66
CA MET A 116 -13.09 -12.00 11.46
C MET A 116 -12.87 -13.36 10.76
N HIS A 117 -12.34 -14.33 11.51
CA HIS A 117 -13.01 -15.63 11.46
C HIS A 117 -14.41 -15.39 12.03
N LEU A 118 -15.40 -15.45 11.15
CA LEU A 118 -16.82 -15.53 11.44
C LEU A 118 -17.08 -16.60 12.54
N ARG A 119 -16.95 -16.21 13.79
CA ARG A 119 -17.50 -16.89 14.96
C ARG A 119 -18.26 -15.84 15.75
N ILE A 120 -19.41 -15.47 15.21
CA ILE A 120 -20.61 -15.34 16.01
C ILE A 120 -20.84 -16.72 16.64
N VAL A 121 -20.09 -17.03 17.70
CA VAL A 121 -20.47 -18.04 18.67
C VAL A 121 -20.11 -17.42 20.00
N CYS A 122 -21.14 -16.80 20.58
CA CYS A 122 -21.47 -16.91 21.99
C CYS A 122 -20.29 -17.22 22.89
N TYR A 123 -19.73 -16.24 23.58
CA TYR A 123 -19.57 -16.27 25.05
C TYR A 123 -19.15 -14.88 25.52
N ALA A 124 -20.01 -14.32 26.39
CA ALA A 124 -19.67 -13.57 27.60
C ALA A 124 -18.58 -12.47 27.48
N LEU A 125 -18.87 -11.18 27.69
CA LEU A 125 -19.23 -10.65 29.01
C LEU A 125 -18.55 -11.38 30.18
N LEU A 126 -17.22 -11.54 30.16
CA LEU A 126 -16.43 -11.65 31.39
C LEU A 126 -15.07 -10.98 31.16
N PHE A 127 -14.58 -10.28 32.17
CA PHE A 127 -13.36 -9.47 32.25
C PHE A 127 -13.46 -8.00 31.83
N VAL A 128 -14.37 -7.28 32.48
CA VAL A 128 -14.01 -6.02 33.15
C VAL A 128 -14.19 -6.28 34.65
N TRP A 129 -13.14 -6.06 35.44
CA TRP A 129 -12.94 -6.39 36.87
C TRP A 129 -12.59 -7.86 37.21
N GLN A 130 -11.29 -8.19 37.11
CA GLN A 130 -10.45 -8.56 38.27
C GLN A 130 -8.98 -8.32 37.95
#